data_AF-A0A553DRQ3-F1
#
_entry.id   AF-A0A553DRQ3-F1
#
_cell.length_a   1.000
_cell.length_b   1.000
_cell.length_c   1.000
_cell.angle_alpha   90.00
_cell.angle_beta   90.00
_cell.angle_gamma   90.00
#
_symmetry.space_group_name_H-M   'P 1'
#
loop_
_entity.id
_entity.type
_entity.pdbx_description
1 polymer ?
#
loop_
_entity_poly.entity_id
_entity_poly.type
_entity_poly.pdbx_seq_one_letter_code
_entity_poly.pdbx_strand_id
1 'polypeptide(L)'
;MNNTASILLLIFLALTFIQSSYEKLFYWKDTIDWLKGHFAKTRLKNLVPLALIHLVILELISGILCVVGVIELLVNNGRTFGFYGAIFSSITLLMMLFGQRLAKDYDGARTIVIYFIPAVMAVYWLN
;
A
#
# COMPACT_ATOMS: atom_id res chain seq x y z
N MET A 1 -15.02 20.39 12.67
CA MET A 1 -14.69 19.13 11.96
C MET A 1 -13.46 19.37 11.08
N ASN A 2 -12.26 19.46 11.67
CA ASN A 2 -11.07 20.03 11.00
C ASN A 2 -10.20 19.04 10.20
N ASN A 3 -10.60 17.77 10.06
CA ASN A 3 -9.76 16.75 9.42
C ASN A 3 -10.55 15.75 8.54
N THR A 4 -11.76 16.10 8.09
CA THR A 4 -12.64 15.18 7.35
C THR A 4 -11.97 14.61 6.10
N ALA A 5 -11.25 15.44 5.34
CA ALA A 5 -10.58 15.02 4.13
C ALA A 5 -9.44 14.02 4.41
N SER A 6 -8.63 14.28 5.44
CA SER A 6 -7.55 13.38 5.87
C SER A 6 -8.10 12.03 6.37
N ILE A 7 -9.22 12.04 7.10
CA ILE A 7 -9.88 10.81 7.56
C ILE A 7 -10.37 9.98 6.37
N LEU A 8 -10.99 10.60 5.37
CA LEU A 8 -11.46 9.89 4.16
C LEU A 8 -10.28 9.27 3.39
N LEU A 9 -9.17 9.99 3.26
CA LEU A 9 -7.97 9.44 2.61
C LEU A 9 -7.36 8.28 3.40
N LEU A 10 -7.26 8.40 4.73
CA LEU A 10 -6.73 7.31 5.56
C LEU A 10 -7.65 6.07 5.52
N ILE A 11 -8.98 6.24 5.52
CA ILE A 11 -9.91 5.12 5.35
C ILE A 11 -9.73 4.48 3.97
N PHE A 12 -9.59 5.28 2.91
CA PHE A 12 -9.34 4.76 1.57
C PHE A 12 -8.06 3.94 1.49
N LEU A 13 -6.95 4.43 2.07
CA LEU A 13 -5.68 3.70 2.13
C LEU A 13 -5.79 2.44 2.99
N ALA A 14 -6.45 2.53 4.16
CA ALA A 14 -6.68 1.39 5.03
C ALA A 14 -7.44 0.27 4.30
N LEU A 15 -8.55 0.59 3.64
CA LEU A 15 -9.32 -0.39 2.86
C LEU A 15 -8.46 -1.01 1.75
N THR A 16 -7.73 -0.18 1.01
CA THR A 16 -6.86 -0.64 -0.09
C THR A 16 -5.82 -1.65 0.41
N PHE A 17 -5.04 -1.31 1.44
CA PHE A 17 -3.97 -2.20 1.89
C PHE A 17 -4.43 -3.38 2.73
N ILE A 18 -5.49 -3.23 3.53
CA ILE A 18 -6.06 -4.36 4.28
C ILE A 18 -6.63 -5.38 3.31
N GLN A 19 -7.41 -4.96 2.30
CA GLN A 19 -7.94 -5.89 1.31
C GLN A 19 -6.82 -6.52 0.47
N SER A 20 -5.86 -5.72 0.03
CA SER A 20 -4.71 -6.18 -0.75
C SER A 20 -3.83 -7.18 0.02
N SER A 21 -3.65 -7.01 1.33
CA SER A 21 -2.91 -7.94 2.18
C SER A 21 -3.72 -9.20 2.52
N TYR A 22 -5.03 -9.07 2.75
CA TYR A 22 -5.95 -10.19 2.95
C TYR A 22 -5.88 -11.17 1.77
N GLU A 23 -6.05 -10.68 0.54
CA GLU A 23 -6.00 -11.52 -0.66
C GLU A 23 -4.68 -12.29 -0.75
N LYS A 24 -3.55 -11.62 -0.52
CA LYS A 24 -2.23 -12.26 -0.57
C LYS A 24 -2.04 -13.32 0.51
N LEU A 25 -2.52 -13.08 1.73
CA LEU A 25 -2.35 -14.02 2.85
C LEU A 25 -3.23 -15.26 2.68
N PHE A 26 -4.50 -15.09 2.29
CA PHE A 26 -5.45 -16.20 2.20
C PHE A 26 -5.36 -16.96 0.87
N TYR A 27 -4.99 -16.30 -0.23
CA TYR A 27 -4.79 -16.91 -1.56
C TYR A 27 -3.31 -16.95 -1.95
N TRP A 28 -2.46 -17.31 -0.98
CA TRP A 28 -0.99 -17.24 -1.11
C TRP A 28 -0.43 -18.05 -2.29
N LYS A 29 -0.88 -19.30 -2.46
CA LYS A 29 -0.37 -20.20 -3.51
C LYS A 29 -0.69 -19.67 -4.91
N ASP A 30 -1.95 -19.31 -5.13
CA ASP A 30 -2.42 -18.77 -6.41
C ASP A 30 -1.72 -17.45 -6.74
N THR A 31 -1.53 -16.59 -5.74
CA THR A 31 -0.79 -15.33 -5.87
C THR A 31 0.66 -15.55 -6.27
N ILE A 32 1.36 -16.51 -5.63
CA ILE A 32 2.74 -16.84 -5.98
C ILE A 32 2.84 -17.37 -7.41
N ASP A 33 1.94 -18.27 -7.81
CA ASP A 33 2.01 -18.87 -9.15
C ASP A 33 1.74 -17.83 -10.24
N TRP A 34 0.76 -16.93 -10.03
CA TRP A 34 0.55 -15.79 -10.91
C TRP A 34 1.77 -14.87 -10.98
N LEU A 35 2.35 -14.50 -9.82
CA LEU A 35 3.52 -13.61 -9.77
C LEU A 35 4.76 -14.24 -10.40
N LYS A 36 4.99 -15.55 -10.25
CA LYS A 36 6.10 -16.24 -10.91
C LYS A 36 5.99 -16.16 -12.43
N GLY A 37 4.78 -16.32 -12.97
CA GLY A 37 4.52 -16.13 -14.40
C GLY A 37 4.75 -14.67 -14.83
N HIS A 38 4.17 -13.73 -14.08
CA HIS A 38 4.27 -12.29 -14.35
C HIS A 38 5.74 -11.80 -14.34
N PHE A 39 6.52 -12.23 -13.37
CA PHE A 39 7.93 -11.85 -13.19
C PHE A 39 8.92 -12.79 -13.89
N ALA A 40 8.49 -13.76 -14.69
CA ALA A 40 9.34 -14.82 -15.25
C ALA A 40 10.54 -14.30 -16.06
N LYS A 41 10.38 -13.16 -16.75
CA LYS A 41 11.42 -12.52 -17.57
C LYS A 41 12.26 -11.49 -16.79
N THR A 42 12.06 -11.38 -15.48
CA THR A 42 12.69 -10.36 -14.64
C THR A 42 13.74 -10.97 -13.70
N ARG A 43 14.56 -10.12 -13.10
CA ARG A 43 15.52 -10.52 -12.06
C ARG A 43 14.84 -10.98 -10.76
N LEU A 44 13.55 -10.67 -10.59
CA LEU A 44 12.76 -11.03 -9.41
C LEU A 44 12.21 -12.46 -9.44
N LYS A 45 12.33 -13.20 -10.57
CA LYS A 45 11.70 -14.52 -10.75
C LYS A 45 11.92 -15.53 -9.61
N ASN A 46 13.11 -15.54 -9.01
CA ASN A 46 13.48 -16.47 -7.93
C ASN A 46 13.22 -15.87 -6.54
N LEU A 47 12.99 -14.55 -6.47
CA LEU A 47 12.77 -13.79 -5.25
C LEU A 47 11.29 -13.43 -5.06
N VAL A 48 10.39 -13.87 -5.96
CA VAL A 48 8.95 -13.58 -5.90
C VAL A 48 8.35 -13.86 -4.53
N PRO A 49 8.56 -15.05 -3.90
CA PRO A 49 7.97 -15.32 -2.59
C PRO A 49 8.50 -14.37 -1.51
N LEU A 50 9.81 -14.08 -1.54
CA LEU A 50 10.44 -13.17 -0.59
C LEU A 50 9.89 -11.74 -0.77
N ALA A 51 9.82 -11.26 -2.01
CA ALA A 51 9.26 -9.95 -2.34
C ALA A 51 7.80 -9.83 -1.91
N LEU A 52 7.01 -10.90 -2.08
CA LEU A 52 5.62 -10.95 -1.64
C LEU A 52 5.48 -10.82 -0.12
N ILE A 53 6.31 -11.54 0.65
CA ILE A 53 6.32 -11.44 2.12
C ILE A 53 6.63 -10.01 2.56
N HIS A 54 7.69 -9.42 2.00
CA HIS A 54 8.07 -8.04 2.33
C HIS A 54 6.96 -7.05 1.99
N LEU A 55 6.30 -7.24 0.85
CA LEU A 55 5.19 -6.42 0.42
C LEU A 55 4.02 -6.51 1.40
N VAL A 56 3.58 -7.72 1.74
CA VAL A 56 2.45 -7.93 2.67
C VAL A 56 2.72 -7.32 4.05
N ILE A 57 3.95 -7.43 4.57
CA ILE A 57 4.32 -6.80 5.84
C ILE A 57 4.11 -5.28 5.78
N LEU A 58 4.59 -4.64 4.70
CA LEU A 58 4.43 -3.20 4.52
C LEU A 58 2.96 -2.80 4.29
N GLU A 59 2.18 -3.62 3.58
CA GLU A 59 0.75 -3.39 3.40
C GLU A 59 0.01 -3.45 4.74
N LEU A 60 0.31 -4.44 5.59
CA LEU A 60 -0.29 -4.55 6.92
C LEU A 60 0.10 -3.37 7.81
N ILE A 61 1.38 -2.98 7.83
CA ILE A 61 1.83 -1.79 8.59
C ILE A 61 1.10 -0.54 8.11
N SER A 62 1.01 -0.34 6.79
CA SER A 62 0.30 0.81 6.19
C SER A 62 -1.17 0.81 6.59
N GLY A 63 -1.85 -0.33 6.47
CA GLY A 63 -3.26 -0.47 6.82
C GLY A 63 -3.53 -0.20 8.31
N ILE A 64 -2.73 -0.81 9.20
CA ILE A 64 -2.86 -0.65 10.65
C ILE A 64 -2.61 0.81 11.04
N LEU A 65 -1.53 1.43 10.56
CA LEU A 65 -1.23 2.83 10.87
C LEU A 65 -2.30 3.78 10.34
N CYS A 66 -2.89 3.50 9.18
CA CYS A 66 -4.00 4.30 8.66
C CYS A 66 -5.24 4.18 9.57
N VAL A 67 -5.61 2.97 10.02
CA VAL A 67 -6.73 2.78 10.96
C VAL A 67 -6.47 3.46 12.30
N VAL A 68 -5.28 3.27 12.87
CA VAL A 68 -4.88 3.92 14.13
C VAL A 68 -4.86 5.45 13.96
N GLY A 69 -4.39 5.95 12.83
CA GLY A 69 -4.39 7.38 12.51
C GLY A 69 -5.79 7.97 12.40
N VAL A 70 -6.76 7.23 11.86
CA VAL A 70 -8.18 7.65 11.88
C VAL A 70 -8.70 7.78 13.31
N ILE A 71 -8.39 6.80 14.17
CA ILE A 71 -8.80 6.83 15.59
C ILE A 71 -8.12 8.01 16.31
N GLU A 72 -6.81 8.21 16.11
CA GLU A 72 -6.03 9.30 16.70
C GLU A 72 -6.60 10.68 16.33
N LEU A 73 -6.94 10.88 15.05
CA LEU A 73 -7.54 12.10 14.54
C LEU A 73 -8.92 12.38 15.14
N LEU A 74 -9.73 11.35 15.36
CA LEU A 74 -11.09 11.49 15.90
C LEU A 74 -11.10 11.76 17.41
N VAL A 75 -10.19 11.16 18.16
CA VAL A 75 -10.19 11.23 19.64
C VAL A 75 -9.36 12.40 20.15
N ASN A 76 -8.14 12.58 19.62
CA ASN A 76 -7.15 13.50 20.18
C ASN A 76 -6.70 14.60 19.20
N ASN A 77 -7.24 14.61 17.97
CA ASN A 77 -6.73 15.43 16.85
C ASN A 77 -5.22 15.25 16.56
N GLY A 78 -4.62 14.16 17.04
CA GLY A 78 -3.24 13.81 16.73
C GLY A 78 -3.11 13.36 15.28
N ARG A 79 -1.97 13.66 14.65
CA ARG A 79 -1.71 13.38 13.22
C ARG A 79 -0.59 12.37 13.01
N THR A 80 0.06 11.93 14.08
CA THR A 80 1.33 11.23 14.03
C THR A 80 1.21 9.87 13.35
N PHE A 81 0.24 9.06 13.78
CA PHE A 81 0.03 7.73 13.21
C PHE A 81 -0.55 7.81 11.80
N GLY A 82 -1.44 8.77 11.55
CA GLY A 82 -1.96 9.03 10.21
C GLY A 82 -0.85 9.41 9.22
N PHE A 83 0.06 10.31 9.62
CA PHE A 83 1.19 10.73 8.82
C PHE A 83 2.13 9.56 8.50
N TYR A 84 2.50 8.76 9.50
CA TYR A 84 3.29 7.56 9.27
C TYR A 84 2.55 6.55 8.38
N GLY A 85 1.24 6.35 8.57
CA GLY A 85 0.42 5.50 7.70
C GLY A 85 0.46 5.95 6.24
N ALA A 86 0.38 7.25 5.98
CA ALA A 86 0.48 7.82 4.63
C ALA A 86 1.89 7.67 4.02
N ILE A 87 2.95 7.81 4.82
CA ILE A 87 4.33 7.57 4.38
C ILE A 87 4.54 6.11 4.01
N PHE A 88 4.17 5.18 4.90
CA PHE A 88 4.32 3.75 4.65
C PHE A 88 3.49 3.33 3.42
N SER A 89 2.27 3.84 3.28
CA SER A 89 1.43 3.66 2.09
C SER A 89 2.15 4.09 0.80
N SER A 90 2.78 5.27 0.84
CA SER A 90 3.53 5.81 -0.30
C SER A 90 4.75 4.94 -0.65
N ILE A 91 5.48 4.45 0.36
CA ILE A 91 6.61 3.53 0.17
C ILE A 91 6.13 2.21 -0.44
N THR A 92 5.05 1.63 0.07
CA THR A 92 4.46 0.39 -0.45
C THR A 92 4.07 0.53 -1.92
N LEU A 93 3.41 1.63 -2.29
CA LEU A 93 3.02 1.90 -3.68
C LEU A 93 4.24 2.11 -4.59
N LEU A 94 5.28 2.79 -4.12
CA LEU A 94 6.52 2.92 -4.89
C LEU A 94 7.22 1.57 -5.11
N MET A 95 7.22 0.68 -4.12
CA MET A 95 7.74 -0.68 -4.28
C MET A 95 6.92 -1.49 -5.29
N MET A 96 5.59 -1.39 -5.26
CA MET A 96 4.74 -2.01 -6.27
C MET A 96 5.02 -1.44 -7.66
N LEU A 97 5.14 -0.11 -7.79
CA LEU A 97 5.41 0.57 -9.07
C LEU A 97 6.72 0.08 -9.67
N PHE A 98 7.76 -0.05 -8.84
CA PHE A 98 9.04 -0.59 -9.24
C PHE A 98 8.91 -2.03 -9.76
N GLY A 99 8.15 -2.88 -9.06
CA GLY A 99 7.83 -4.23 -9.53
C GLY A 99 7.18 -4.23 -10.91
N GLN A 100 6.13 -3.44 -11.11
CA GLN A 100 5.43 -3.35 -12.40
C GLN A 100 6.36 -2.89 -13.54
N ARG A 101 7.24 -1.91 -13.25
CA ARG A 101 8.25 -1.44 -14.22
C ARG A 101 9.28 -2.50 -14.58
N LEU A 102 9.72 -3.32 -13.63
CA LEU A 102 10.60 -4.46 -13.91
C LEU A 102 9.93 -5.52 -14.78
N ALA A 103 8.63 -5.77 -14.56
CA ALA A 103 7.83 -6.69 -15.37
C ALA A 103 7.44 -6.11 -16.75
N LYS A 104 7.72 -4.82 -17.00
CA LYS A 104 7.27 -4.07 -18.17
C LYS A 104 5.73 -4.02 -18.30
N ASP A 105 5.03 -4.11 -17.17
CA ASP A 105 3.59 -3.89 -17.11
C ASP A 105 3.29 -2.41 -16.90
N TYR A 106 3.03 -1.72 -18.02
CA TYR A 106 2.77 -0.29 -18.02
C TYR A 106 1.35 0.05 -17.54
N ASP A 107 0.39 -0.85 -17.73
CA ASP A 107 -1.00 -0.67 -17.31
C ASP A 107 -1.15 -0.88 -15.80
N GLY A 108 -0.48 -1.91 -15.26
CA GLY A 108 -0.32 -2.10 -13.82
C GLY A 108 0.36 -0.90 -13.16
N ALA A 109 1.45 -0.39 -13.76
CA ALA A 109 2.13 0.81 -13.27
C ALA A 109 1.23 2.06 -13.28
N ARG A 110 0.37 2.24 -14.29
CA ARG A 110 -0.60 3.35 -14.35
C ARG A 110 -1.60 3.28 -13.20
N THR A 111 -2.11 2.09 -12.91
CA THR A 111 -3.07 1.88 -11.82
C THR A 111 -2.49 2.29 -10.48
N ILE A 112 -1.21 1.98 -10.21
CA ILE A 112 -0.53 2.35 -8.97
C ILE A 112 -0.43 3.86 -8.80
N VAL A 113 -0.20 4.62 -9.88
CA VAL A 113 -0.15 6.09 -9.83
C VAL A 113 -1.48 6.68 -9.34
N ILE A 114 -2.62 6.06 -9.69
CA ILE A 114 -3.95 6.49 -9.24
C ILE A 114 -4.08 6.40 -7.71
N TYR A 115 -3.54 5.34 -7.09
CA TYR A 115 -3.50 5.20 -5.62
C TYR A 115 -2.39 6.04 -4.97
N PHE A 116 -1.31 6.35 -5.71
CA PHE A 116 -0.20 7.14 -5.20
C PHE A 116 -0.57 8.60 -4.98
N ILE A 117 -1.40 9.18 -5.85
CA ILE A 117 -1.88 10.56 -5.69
C ILE A 117 -2.55 10.80 -4.32
N PRO A 118 -3.59 10.03 -3.92
CA PRO A 118 -4.22 10.20 -2.61
C PRO A 118 -3.27 9.87 -1.45
N ALA A 119 -2.33 8.94 -1.62
CA ALA A 119 -1.32 8.66 -0.60
C ALA A 119 -0.42 9.88 -0.32
N VAL A 120 0.09 10.53 -1.36
CA VAL A 120 0.91 11.76 -1.23
C VAL A 120 0.08 12.92 -0.69
N MET A 121 -1.18 13.05 -1.11
CA MET A 121 -2.09 14.06 -0.53
C MET A 121 -2.29 13.84 0.97
N ALA A 122 -2.44 12.58 1.42
CA ALA A 122 -2.54 12.27 2.83
C ALA A 122 -1.26 12.65 3.60
N VAL A 123 -0.07 12.43 3.02
CA VAL A 123 1.21 12.89 3.61
C VAL A 123 1.20 14.41 3.76
N TYR A 124 0.81 15.14 2.71
CA TYR A 124 0.82 16.61 2.73
C TYR A 124 -0.17 17.20 3.75
N TRP A 125 -1.35 16.60 3.93
CA TRP A 125 -2.38 17.10 4.85
C TRP A 125 -2.14 16.74 6.32
N LEU A 126 -1.31 15.73 6.59
CA LEU A 126 -1.03 15.24 7.94
C LEU A 126 0.34 15.71 8.46
N ASN A 127 1.18 16.29 7.59
CA ASN A 127 2.39 17.04 7.95
C ASN A 127 2.05 18.35 8.68
#